data_AF-A0A496VCU7-F1
#
_entry.id   AF-A0A496VCU7-F1
#
_cell.length_a   1.000
_cell.length_b   1.000
_cell.length_c   1.000
_cell.angle_alpha   90.00
_cell.angle_beta   90.00
_cell.angle_gamma   90.00
#
_symmetry.space_group_name_H-M   'P 1'
#
loop_
_entity.id
_entity.type
_entity.pdbx_description
1 polymer ?
#
loop_
_entity_poly.entity_id
_entity_poly.type
_entity_poly.pdbx_seq_one_letter_code
_entity_poly.pdbx_strand_id
1 'polypeptide(L)'
;MRQNLDISNIYLLLVEDNPDYLELLIEELADLGYQHIETASDSNEARDKLNQHLFEIIVADMRLGKDSGGGFVVFDEIQKRNLTAAVIIFTANDTVTDCRHAFKLGAWDYISKNMKGDVFEALHESIQEAITYLNRWGNRKDEMWITENKAALLAQYCNQYVAVINNQVIDFAETEEALKERIRERKLPLFLLVIRKIEAETPPLPSITELLPQEESDTLEFKSTLQWDIKKSRQNDELRFEVLGTLVGFMNHEGGTLLIGIQDDHSVLGLEPDLNILGQGKNLDDFQQLLNNLISDRIGTAFAPLIKIRVEKIEGKEICAIDVKRAAEPVFLAVQEGKQRVKKFYTRQGNTTRLLDVEQTHHYIRLNWK
;
A
#
# COMPACT_ATOMS: atom_id res chain seq x y z
N MET A 1 -0.90 -21.54 -18.06
CA MET A 1 -2.30 -21.74 -17.65
C MET A 1 -3.01 -20.42 -17.85
N ARG A 2 -3.88 -20.30 -18.87
CA ARG A 2 -4.80 -19.17 -18.98
C ARG A 2 -5.73 -19.26 -17.76
N GLN A 3 -5.72 -18.26 -16.88
CA GLN A 3 -6.75 -18.17 -15.85
C GLN A 3 -8.07 -17.97 -16.60
N ASN A 4 -9.09 -18.80 -16.35
CA ASN A 4 -10.44 -18.51 -16.82
C ASN A 4 -10.88 -17.24 -16.08
N LEU A 5 -10.82 -16.09 -16.75
CA LEU A 5 -11.46 -14.89 -16.25
C LEU A 5 -12.97 -15.16 -16.17
N ASP A 6 -13.58 -14.75 -15.07
CA ASP A 6 -15.03 -14.71 -14.97
C ASP A 6 -15.53 -13.55 -15.83
N ILE A 7 -15.88 -13.84 -17.07
CA ILE A 7 -16.34 -12.87 -18.04
C ILE A 7 -17.83 -12.49 -17.86
N SER A 8 -18.55 -13.20 -16.98
CA SER A 8 -19.99 -13.01 -16.81
C SER A 8 -20.36 -11.64 -16.23
N ASN A 9 -19.45 -10.99 -15.51
CA ASN A 9 -19.68 -9.72 -14.84
C ASN A 9 -18.96 -8.53 -15.51
N ILE A 10 -18.64 -8.62 -16.80
CA ILE A 10 -18.03 -7.53 -17.57
C ILE A 10 -19.11 -6.72 -18.27
N TYR A 11 -19.09 -5.40 -18.08
CA TYR A 11 -19.98 -4.44 -18.73
C TYR A 11 -19.33 -3.89 -20.00
N LEU A 12 -19.95 -4.21 -21.14
CA LEU A 12 -19.55 -3.80 -22.47
C LEU A 12 -20.48 -2.70 -22.99
N LEU A 13 -19.92 -1.71 -23.68
CA LEU A 13 -20.68 -0.80 -24.54
C LEU A 13 -20.29 -1.06 -26.00
N LEU A 14 -21.27 -1.42 -26.83
CA LEU A 14 -21.09 -1.57 -28.28
C LEU A 14 -21.62 -0.32 -28.98
N VAL A 15 -20.77 0.34 -29.76
CA VAL A 15 -21.14 1.55 -30.51
C VAL A 15 -21.04 1.25 -32.01
N GLU A 16 -22.19 1.05 -32.67
CA GLU A 16 -22.31 0.56 -34.04
C GLU A 16 -23.60 1.10 -34.67
N ASP A 17 -23.50 1.74 -35.84
CA ASP A 17 -24.64 2.37 -36.51
C ASP A 17 -25.38 1.43 -37.47
N ASN A 18 -24.75 0.32 -37.87
CA ASN A 18 -25.40 -0.71 -38.67
C ASN A 18 -26.20 -1.68 -37.78
N PRO A 19 -27.54 -1.68 -37.84
CA PRO A 19 -28.37 -2.50 -36.95
C PRO A 19 -28.17 -4.00 -37.17
N ASP A 20 -27.98 -4.44 -38.42
CA ASP A 20 -27.79 -5.86 -38.75
C ASP A 20 -26.47 -6.37 -38.17
N TYR A 21 -25.42 -5.54 -38.24
CA TYR A 21 -24.10 -5.90 -37.70
C TYR A 21 -24.07 -5.83 -36.18
N LEU A 22 -24.76 -4.85 -35.58
CA LEU A 22 -24.89 -4.74 -34.14
C LEU A 22 -25.61 -5.95 -33.55
N GLU A 23 -26.70 -6.41 -34.18
CA GLU A 23 -27.42 -7.63 -33.75
C GLU A 23 -26.51 -8.86 -33.79
N LEU A 24 -25.80 -9.05 -34.90
CA LEU A 24 -24.80 -10.13 -35.03
C LEU A 24 -23.72 -10.05 -33.94
N LEU A 25 -23.19 -8.85 -33.66
CA LEU A 25 -22.16 -8.64 -32.65
C LEU A 25 -22.65 -8.98 -31.23
N ILE A 26 -23.90 -8.66 -30.91
CA ILE A 26 -24.52 -9.01 -29.63
C ILE A 26 -24.64 -10.53 -29.51
N GLU A 27 -25.14 -11.21 -30.54
CA GLU A 27 -25.32 -12.67 -30.54
C GLU A 27 -23.98 -13.40 -30.33
N GLU A 28 -22.95 -13.03 -31.11
CA GLU A 28 -21.62 -13.65 -31.01
C GLU A 28 -20.98 -13.44 -29.63
N LEU A 29 -21.06 -12.23 -29.08
CA LEU A 29 -20.53 -11.95 -27.73
C LEU A 29 -21.36 -12.65 -26.63
N ALA A 30 -22.67 -12.76 -26.79
CA ALA A 30 -23.51 -13.50 -25.85
C ALA A 30 -23.17 -15.00 -25.84
N ASP A 31 -22.95 -15.60 -27.02
CA ASP A 31 -22.54 -17.00 -27.18
C ASP A 31 -21.16 -17.27 -26.57
N LEU A 32 -20.27 -16.27 -26.61
CA LEU A 32 -18.96 -16.31 -25.94
C LEU A 32 -19.06 -16.10 -24.42
N GLY A 33 -20.23 -15.75 -23.88
CA GLY A 33 -20.52 -15.70 -22.44
C GLY A 33 -20.58 -14.31 -21.80
N TYR A 34 -20.54 -13.23 -22.59
CA TYR A 34 -20.74 -11.87 -22.06
C TYR A 34 -22.22 -11.61 -21.78
N GLN A 35 -22.55 -11.15 -20.56
CA GLN A 35 -23.95 -11.00 -20.11
C GLN A 35 -24.44 -9.56 -19.97
N HIS A 36 -23.52 -8.59 -19.87
CA HIS A 36 -23.86 -7.18 -19.64
C HIS A 36 -23.42 -6.32 -20.83
N ILE A 37 -24.25 -6.34 -21.88
CA ILE A 37 -24.00 -5.61 -23.12
C ILE A 37 -25.02 -4.49 -23.25
N GLU A 38 -24.53 -3.24 -23.27
CA GLU A 38 -25.31 -2.08 -23.67
C GLU A 38 -24.90 -1.66 -25.09
N THR A 39 -25.79 -1.00 -25.79
CA THR A 39 -25.57 -0.59 -27.18
C THR A 39 -25.83 0.89 -27.39
N ALA A 40 -25.20 1.42 -28.43
CA ALA A 40 -25.42 2.76 -28.93
C ALA A 40 -25.31 2.77 -30.46
N SER A 41 -26.33 3.30 -31.11
CA SER A 41 -26.42 3.41 -32.57
C SER A 41 -25.78 4.68 -33.13
N ASP A 42 -25.51 5.66 -32.26
CA ASP A 42 -24.85 6.90 -32.63
C ASP A 42 -24.03 7.51 -31.48
N SER A 43 -23.30 8.58 -31.78
CA SER A 43 -22.42 9.27 -30.83
C SER A 43 -23.17 9.94 -29.66
N ASN A 44 -24.43 10.34 -29.83
CA ASN A 44 -25.21 10.95 -28.75
C ASN A 44 -25.72 9.87 -27.79
N GLU A 45 -26.21 8.75 -28.32
CA GLU A 45 -26.60 7.60 -27.50
C GLU A 45 -25.40 7.05 -26.71
N ALA A 46 -24.23 6.94 -27.35
CA ALA A 46 -23.00 6.53 -26.67
C ALA A 46 -22.66 7.48 -25.51
N ARG A 47 -22.75 8.80 -25.70
CA ARG A 47 -22.55 9.79 -24.63
C ARG A 47 -23.53 9.61 -23.48
N ASP A 48 -24.81 9.44 -23.79
CA ASP A 48 -25.86 9.26 -22.78
C ASP A 48 -25.65 7.99 -21.96
N LYS A 49 -25.27 6.88 -22.61
CA LYS A 49 -24.92 5.62 -21.95
C LYS A 49 -23.70 5.77 -21.06
N LEU A 50 -22.63 6.38 -21.57
CA LEU A 50 -21.42 6.67 -20.78
C LEU A 50 -21.73 7.58 -19.58
N ASN A 51 -22.77 8.42 -19.64
CA ASN A 51 -23.19 9.26 -18.50
C ASN A 51 -23.94 8.49 -17.41
N GLN A 52 -24.66 7.44 -17.78
CA GLN A 52 -25.55 6.70 -16.88
C GLN A 52 -24.89 5.45 -16.29
N HIS A 53 -23.95 4.86 -17.02
CA HIS A 53 -23.38 3.56 -16.69
C HIS A 53 -21.85 3.58 -16.75
N LEU A 54 -21.23 2.64 -16.04
CA LEU A 54 -19.80 2.37 -16.09
C LEU A 54 -19.57 1.14 -16.97
N PHE A 55 -18.55 1.20 -17.80
CA PHE A 55 -18.17 0.11 -18.71
C PHE A 55 -16.69 -0.21 -18.52
N GLU A 56 -16.34 -1.49 -18.52
CA GLU A 56 -14.94 -1.92 -18.57
C GLU A 56 -14.38 -1.80 -19.97
N ILE A 57 -15.18 -2.13 -20.97
CA ILE A 57 -14.76 -2.13 -22.37
C ILE A 57 -15.78 -1.39 -23.21
N ILE A 58 -15.29 -0.60 -24.15
CA ILE A 58 -16.09 0.03 -25.20
C ILE A 58 -15.58 -0.50 -26.54
N VAL A 59 -16.44 -1.15 -27.29
CA VAL A 59 -16.17 -1.56 -28.67
C VAL A 59 -16.88 -0.57 -29.58
N ALA A 60 -16.12 0.18 -30.37
CA ALA A 60 -16.69 1.25 -31.19
C ALA A 60 -16.30 1.11 -32.66
N ASP A 61 -17.29 1.21 -33.56
CA ASP A 61 -16.99 1.51 -34.95
C ASP A 61 -16.42 2.92 -35.05
N MET A 62 -15.37 3.06 -35.85
CA MET A 62 -14.70 4.31 -36.12
C MET A 62 -15.60 5.29 -36.89
N ARG A 63 -16.44 4.77 -37.79
CA ARG A 63 -17.32 5.58 -38.64
C ARG A 63 -18.77 5.41 -38.20
N LEU A 64 -19.20 6.26 -37.28
CA LEU A 64 -20.61 6.32 -36.89
C LEU A 64 -21.34 7.33 -37.76
N GLY A 65 -22.30 6.87 -38.56
CA GLY A 65 -23.10 7.68 -39.44
C GLY A 65 -22.33 8.24 -40.64
N LYS A 66 -22.81 9.37 -41.19
CA LYS A 66 -22.22 10.01 -42.38
C LYS A 66 -20.95 10.83 -42.09
N ASP A 67 -20.62 11.06 -40.83
CA ASP A 67 -19.49 11.88 -40.41
C ASP A 67 -18.26 11.01 -40.13
N SER A 68 -17.15 11.33 -40.81
CA SER A 68 -15.92 10.53 -40.86
C SER A 68 -15.17 10.33 -39.53
N GLY A 69 -15.70 10.84 -38.40
CA GLY A 69 -15.04 10.82 -37.10
C GLY A 69 -15.92 10.46 -35.91
N GLY A 70 -17.13 9.94 -36.13
CA GLY A 70 -18.09 9.66 -35.06
C GLY A 70 -17.58 8.71 -33.97
N GLY A 71 -16.79 7.69 -34.31
CA GLY A 71 -16.18 6.76 -33.34
C GLY A 71 -15.13 7.42 -32.44
N PHE A 72 -14.48 8.49 -32.89
CA PHE A 72 -13.51 9.23 -32.07
C PHE A 72 -14.18 10.07 -30.96
N VAL A 73 -15.49 10.28 -31.04
CA VAL A 73 -16.26 10.96 -29.97
C VAL A 73 -16.13 10.21 -28.64
N VAL A 74 -16.04 8.88 -28.68
CA VAL A 74 -15.83 8.06 -27.48
C VAL A 74 -14.55 8.47 -26.75
N PHE A 75 -13.45 8.74 -27.48
CA PHE A 75 -12.20 9.18 -26.87
C PHE A 75 -12.28 10.58 -26.27
N ASP A 76 -13.05 11.49 -26.87
CA ASP A 76 -13.27 12.82 -26.31
C ASP A 76 -13.99 12.73 -24.95
N GLU A 77 -15.02 11.89 -24.84
CA GLU A 77 -15.71 11.65 -23.56
C GLU A 77 -14.80 10.99 -22.52
N ILE A 78 -14.01 9.98 -22.94
CA ILE A 78 -13.06 9.30 -22.07
C ILE A 78 -12.04 10.27 -21.51
N GLN A 79 -11.47 11.14 -22.35
CA GLN A 79 -10.48 12.12 -21.90
C GLN A 79 -11.11 13.19 -21.01
N LYS A 80 -12.26 13.75 -21.41
CA LYS A 80 -12.96 14.79 -20.63
C LYS A 80 -13.33 14.33 -19.23
N ARG A 81 -13.70 13.06 -19.09
CA ARG A 81 -14.25 12.50 -17.85
C ARG A 81 -13.28 11.56 -17.14
N ASN A 82 -12.04 11.43 -17.64
CA ASN A 82 -11.05 10.48 -17.16
C ASN A 82 -11.60 9.05 -17.05
N LEU A 83 -12.42 8.62 -18.02
CA LEU A 83 -12.96 7.26 -18.01
C LEU A 83 -11.82 6.25 -18.14
N THR A 84 -11.92 5.16 -17.37
CA THR A 84 -10.88 4.13 -17.29
C THR A 84 -11.16 2.91 -18.17
N ALA A 85 -12.31 2.92 -18.85
CA ALA A 85 -12.70 1.92 -19.83
C ALA A 85 -11.65 1.75 -20.95
N ALA A 86 -11.37 0.51 -21.33
CA ALA A 86 -10.54 0.22 -22.49
C ALA A 86 -11.36 0.34 -23.77
N VAL A 87 -10.82 1.03 -24.79
CA VAL A 87 -11.50 1.19 -26.08
C VAL A 87 -10.88 0.28 -27.11
N ILE A 88 -11.70 -0.56 -27.74
CA ILE A 88 -11.32 -1.36 -28.91
C ILE A 88 -12.03 -0.76 -30.11
N ILE A 89 -11.25 -0.36 -31.12
CA ILE A 89 -11.83 0.09 -32.39
C ILE A 89 -12.12 -1.12 -33.25
N PHE A 90 -13.36 -1.22 -33.73
CA PHE A 90 -13.83 -2.34 -34.52
C PHE A 90 -14.51 -1.85 -35.80
N THR A 91 -13.81 -1.90 -36.94
CA THR A 91 -14.22 -1.16 -38.14
C THR A 91 -13.98 -1.94 -39.43
N ALA A 92 -14.90 -1.81 -40.40
CA ALA A 92 -14.71 -2.31 -41.76
C ALA A 92 -13.95 -1.31 -42.66
N ASN A 93 -13.67 -0.10 -42.17
CA ASN A 93 -13.01 0.94 -42.93
C ASN A 93 -11.68 1.31 -42.28
N ASP A 94 -10.63 0.58 -42.65
CA ASP A 94 -9.32 0.70 -42.06
C ASP A 94 -8.32 1.41 -42.96
N THR A 95 -7.80 2.52 -42.46
CA THR A 95 -6.62 3.17 -43.03
C THR A 95 -5.48 3.15 -42.01
N VAL A 96 -4.24 3.08 -42.51
CA VAL A 96 -3.05 3.17 -41.65
C VAL A 96 -3.04 4.48 -40.86
N THR A 97 -3.57 5.56 -41.43
CA THR A 97 -3.70 6.86 -40.76
C THR A 97 -4.66 6.81 -39.59
N ASP A 98 -5.82 6.15 -39.74
CA ASP A 98 -6.83 6.11 -38.68
C ASP A 98 -6.42 5.15 -37.56
N CYS A 99 -5.84 3.99 -37.90
CA CYS A 99 -5.24 3.06 -36.94
C CYS A 99 -4.19 3.76 -36.06
N ARG A 100 -3.26 4.50 -36.69
CA ARG A 100 -2.27 5.30 -35.93
C ARG A 100 -2.90 6.38 -35.08
N HIS A 101 -4.02 6.96 -35.51
CA HIS A 101 -4.72 7.98 -34.74
C HIS A 101 -5.42 7.40 -33.51
N ALA A 102 -6.10 6.26 -33.65
CA ALA A 102 -6.75 5.55 -32.55
C ALA A 102 -5.76 5.20 -31.43
N PHE A 103 -4.60 4.63 -31.77
CA PHE A 103 -3.57 4.33 -30.76
C PHE A 103 -3.01 5.58 -30.08
N LYS A 104 -2.87 6.70 -30.80
CA LYS A 104 -2.47 7.98 -30.18
C LYS A 104 -3.49 8.50 -29.17
N LEU A 105 -4.77 8.20 -29.36
CA LEU A 105 -5.84 8.57 -28.44
C LEU A 105 -5.98 7.62 -27.25
N GLY A 106 -5.23 6.51 -27.26
CA GLY A 106 -5.21 5.52 -26.18
C GLY A 106 -6.14 4.33 -26.42
N ALA A 107 -6.50 4.02 -27.67
CA ALA A 107 -7.15 2.76 -28.00
C ALA A 107 -6.32 1.58 -27.44
N TRP A 108 -7.00 0.63 -26.82
CA TRP A 108 -6.41 -0.64 -26.40
C TRP A 108 -5.99 -1.44 -27.63
N ASP A 109 -6.90 -1.55 -28.60
CA ASP A 109 -6.68 -2.29 -29.83
C ASP A 109 -7.47 -1.71 -31.01
N TYR A 110 -7.11 -2.15 -32.20
CA TYR A 110 -7.71 -1.76 -33.47
C TYR A 110 -7.87 -3.01 -34.34
N ILE A 111 -9.12 -3.44 -34.53
CA ILE A 111 -9.48 -4.66 -35.24
C ILE A 111 -10.27 -4.31 -36.51
N SER A 112 -9.77 -4.78 -37.65
CA SER A 112 -10.41 -4.60 -38.95
C SER A 112 -11.42 -5.73 -39.19
N LYS A 113 -12.68 -5.41 -39.46
CA LYS A 113 -13.74 -6.37 -39.82
C LYS A 113 -13.41 -7.14 -41.12
N ASN A 114 -12.46 -6.64 -41.92
CA ASN A 114 -11.99 -7.27 -43.16
C ASN A 114 -10.73 -8.15 -42.96
N MET A 115 -10.31 -8.39 -41.72
CA MET A 115 -9.15 -9.23 -41.44
C MET A 115 -9.36 -10.68 -41.91
N LYS A 116 -8.26 -11.42 -42.05
CA LYS A 116 -8.32 -12.86 -42.32
C LYS A 116 -8.56 -13.61 -41.01
N GLY A 117 -9.47 -14.59 -41.03
CA GLY A 117 -9.79 -15.43 -39.87
C GLY A 117 -11.13 -15.05 -39.27
N ASP A 118 -11.36 -15.50 -38.03
CA ASP A 118 -12.55 -15.16 -37.26
C ASP A 118 -12.35 -13.82 -36.56
N VAL A 119 -13.16 -12.84 -36.95
CA VAL A 119 -13.07 -11.48 -36.43
C VAL A 119 -13.64 -11.36 -35.02
N PHE A 120 -14.62 -12.20 -34.66
CA PHE A 120 -15.23 -12.21 -33.33
C PHE A 120 -14.33 -12.91 -32.33
N GLU A 121 -13.60 -13.96 -32.76
CA GLU A 121 -12.53 -14.56 -31.96
C GLU A 121 -11.42 -13.54 -31.66
N ALA A 122 -10.99 -12.75 -32.65
CA ALA A 122 -9.98 -11.71 -32.44
C ALA A 122 -10.47 -10.62 -31.47
N LEU A 123 -11.73 -10.18 -31.59
CA LEU A 123 -12.34 -9.23 -30.66
C LEU A 123 -12.39 -9.81 -29.24
N HIS A 124 -12.80 -11.07 -29.09
CA HIS A 124 -12.84 -11.76 -27.81
C HIS A 124 -11.47 -11.83 -27.14
N GLU A 125 -10.42 -12.22 -27.89
CA GLU A 125 -9.06 -12.25 -27.38
C GLU A 125 -8.61 -10.86 -26.90
N SER A 126 -8.88 -9.81 -27.69
CA SER A 126 -8.54 -8.44 -27.33
C SER A 126 -9.24 -7.96 -26.05
N ILE A 127 -10.55 -8.28 -25.89
CA ILE A 127 -11.30 -8.02 -24.67
C ILE A 127 -10.66 -8.74 -23.47
N GLN A 128 -10.34 -10.03 -23.61
CA GLN A 128 -9.73 -10.81 -22.53
C GLN A 128 -8.37 -10.25 -22.13
N GLU A 129 -7.56 -9.80 -23.09
CA GLU A 129 -6.26 -9.18 -22.81
C GLU A 129 -6.42 -7.84 -22.08
N ALA A 130 -7.36 -6.99 -22.49
CA ALA A 130 -7.65 -5.73 -21.82
C ALA A 130 -8.01 -5.95 -20.34
N ILE A 131 -8.88 -6.91 -20.08
CA ILE A 131 -9.36 -7.19 -18.72
C ILE A 131 -8.26 -7.86 -17.89
N THR A 132 -7.49 -8.76 -18.49
CA THR A 132 -6.31 -9.33 -17.82
C THR A 132 -5.32 -8.23 -17.43
N TYR A 133 -5.12 -7.24 -18.30
CA TYR A 133 -4.26 -6.09 -18.02
C TYR A 133 -4.82 -5.25 -16.86
N LEU A 134 -6.10 -4.88 -16.92
CA LEU A 134 -6.78 -4.10 -15.88
C LEU A 134 -6.74 -4.84 -14.53
N ASN A 135 -7.00 -6.15 -14.52
CA ASN A 135 -6.92 -6.99 -13.32
C ASN A 135 -5.51 -7.08 -12.74
N ARG A 136 -4.49 -7.16 -13.59
CA ARG A 136 -3.11 -7.37 -13.16
C ARG A 136 -2.46 -6.08 -12.65
N TRP A 137 -2.70 -4.97 -13.34
CA TRP A 137 -1.99 -3.72 -13.09
C TRP A 137 -2.84 -2.69 -12.36
N GLY A 138 -4.13 -2.95 -12.20
CA GLY A 138 -5.08 -2.05 -11.59
C GLY A 138 -5.25 -0.75 -12.38
N ASN A 139 -6.07 0.13 -11.84
CA ASN A 139 -6.32 1.43 -12.41
C ASN A 139 -5.30 2.46 -11.90
N ARG A 140 -4.13 2.49 -12.54
CA ARG A 140 -3.00 3.35 -12.14
C ARG A 140 -3.33 4.84 -12.11
N LYS A 141 -4.26 5.30 -12.96
CA LYS A 141 -4.68 6.71 -12.99
C LYS A 141 -5.34 7.07 -11.66
N ASP A 142 -6.28 6.24 -11.21
CA ASP A 142 -6.97 6.44 -9.94
C ASP A 142 -6.04 6.25 -8.73
N GLU A 143 -5.07 5.32 -8.78
CA GLU A 143 -4.03 5.20 -7.74
C GLU A 143 -3.19 6.48 -7.60
N MET A 144 -2.77 7.06 -8.72
CA MET A 144 -2.02 8.31 -8.73
C MET A 144 -2.89 9.45 -8.20
N TRP A 145 -4.13 9.53 -8.65
CA TRP A 145 -5.08 10.55 -8.20
C TRP A 145 -5.32 10.49 -6.69
N ILE A 146 -5.45 9.30 -6.10
CA ILE A 146 -5.56 9.12 -4.64
C ILE A 146 -4.33 9.70 -3.94
N THR A 147 -3.13 9.42 -4.47
CA THR A 147 -1.87 9.91 -3.92
C THR A 147 -1.78 11.43 -3.97
N GLU A 148 -2.13 12.03 -5.11
CA GLU A 148 -2.12 13.48 -5.34
C GLU A 148 -3.17 14.22 -4.49
N ASN A 149 -4.31 13.58 -4.19
CA ASN A 149 -5.43 14.18 -3.46
C ASN A 149 -5.49 13.73 -1.99
N LYS A 150 -4.43 13.09 -1.50
CA LYS A 150 -4.39 12.46 -0.17
C LYS A 150 -4.79 13.39 0.97
N ALA A 151 -4.35 14.65 0.96
CA ALA A 151 -4.68 15.60 2.03
C ALA A 151 -6.20 15.88 2.11
N ALA A 152 -6.85 16.04 0.95
CA ALA A 152 -8.30 16.24 0.88
C ALA A 152 -9.05 14.95 1.28
N LEU A 153 -8.58 13.79 0.81
CA LEU A 153 -9.14 12.49 1.17
C LEU A 153 -9.03 12.23 2.67
N LEU A 154 -7.89 12.53 3.30
CA LEU A 154 -7.70 12.40 4.75
C LEU A 154 -8.64 13.30 5.55
N ALA A 155 -8.89 14.52 5.07
CA ALA A 155 -9.81 15.43 5.75
C ALA A 155 -11.26 14.91 5.78
N GLN A 156 -11.66 14.10 4.80
CA GLN A 156 -13.04 13.65 4.62
C GLN A 156 -13.28 12.18 4.99
N TYR A 157 -12.30 11.30 4.78
CA TYR A 157 -12.44 9.84 4.85
C TYR A 157 -11.40 9.18 5.77
N CYS A 158 -10.87 9.90 6.76
CA CYS A 158 -9.86 9.38 7.68
C CYS A 158 -10.29 8.05 8.33
N ASN A 159 -9.41 7.05 8.26
CA ASN A 159 -9.60 5.67 8.73
C ASN A 159 -10.73 4.90 8.05
N GLN A 160 -11.19 5.34 6.87
CA GLN A 160 -12.19 4.63 6.06
C GLN A 160 -11.54 4.06 4.80
N TYR A 161 -12.16 3.02 4.25
CA TYR A 161 -11.90 2.56 2.89
C TYR A 161 -12.73 3.39 1.92
N VAL A 162 -12.10 3.82 0.83
CA VAL A 162 -12.76 4.50 -0.29
C VAL A 162 -12.65 3.65 -1.55
N ALA A 163 -13.68 3.68 -2.38
CA ALA A 163 -13.69 3.13 -3.72
C ALA A 163 -13.61 4.28 -4.72
N VAL A 164 -12.56 4.29 -5.55
CA VAL A 164 -12.27 5.35 -6.51
C VAL A 164 -12.33 4.81 -7.93
N ILE A 165 -13.01 5.56 -8.79
CA ILE A 165 -12.99 5.37 -10.25
C ILE A 165 -13.12 6.72 -10.94
N ASN A 166 -12.44 6.91 -12.07
CA ASN A 166 -12.51 8.12 -12.90
C ASN A 166 -12.20 9.40 -12.11
N ASN A 167 -11.20 9.33 -11.24
CA ASN A 167 -10.74 10.37 -10.32
C ASN A 167 -11.81 10.85 -9.34
N GLN A 168 -12.73 9.97 -8.93
CA GLN A 168 -13.81 10.27 -8.00
C GLN A 168 -14.02 9.17 -6.98
N VAL A 169 -14.26 9.56 -5.73
CA VAL A 169 -14.75 8.64 -4.69
C VAL A 169 -16.21 8.34 -4.96
N ILE A 170 -16.54 7.08 -5.25
CA ILE A 170 -17.91 6.67 -5.57
C ILE A 170 -18.65 6.01 -4.40
N ASP A 171 -17.91 5.49 -3.42
CA ASP A 171 -18.43 4.91 -2.18
C ASP A 171 -17.31 4.81 -1.13
N PHE A 172 -17.67 4.62 0.14
CA PHE A 172 -16.74 4.47 1.25
C PHE A 172 -17.36 3.68 2.42
N ALA A 173 -16.54 2.98 3.20
CA ALA A 173 -16.98 2.26 4.41
C ALA A 173 -15.85 2.14 5.45
N GLU A 174 -16.19 1.77 6.69
CA GLU A 174 -15.20 1.58 7.75
C GLU A 174 -14.31 0.33 7.54
N THR A 175 -14.83 -0.69 6.86
CA THR A 175 -14.10 -1.92 6.52
C THR A 175 -14.12 -2.19 5.02
N GLU A 176 -13.10 -2.90 4.54
CA GLU A 176 -12.99 -3.25 3.12
C GLU A 176 -14.13 -4.17 2.67
N GLU A 177 -14.53 -5.10 3.53
CA GLU A 177 -15.61 -6.06 3.28
C GLU A 177 -16.95 -5.35 3.12
N ALA A 178 -17.26 -4.39 4.00
CA ALA A 178 -18.50 -3.61 3.93
C ALA A 178 -18.56 -2.78 2.65
N LEU A 179 -17.43 -2.20 2.24
CA LEU A 179 -17.33 -1.47 0.97
C LEU A 179 -17.53 -2.40 -0.24
N LYS A 180 -16.89 -3.58 -0.24
CA LYS A 180 -17.05 -4.57 -1.31
C LYS A 180 -18.49 -5.06 -1.44
N GLU A 181 -19.21 -5.26 -0.34
CA GLU A 181 -20.64 -5.60 -0.38
C GLU A 181 -21.46 -4.49 -1.02
N ARG A 182 -21.26 -3.22 -0.62
CA ARG A 182 -21.97 -2.08 -1.26
C ARG A 182 -21.69 -1.97 -2.76
N ILE A 183 -20.44 -2.20 -3.17
CA ILE A 183 -20.06 -2.22 -4.58
C ILE A 183 -20.82 -3.32 -5.34
N ARG A 184 -20.94 -4.52 -4.76
CA ARG A 184 -21.71 -5.65 -5.33
C ARG A 184 -23.20 -5.33 -5.42
N GLU A 185 -23.79 -4.77 -4.36
CA GLU A 185 -25.22 -4.39 -4.34
C GLU A 185 -25.55 -3.35 -5.40
N ARG A 186 -24.64 -2.40 -5.64
CA ARG A 186 -24.76 -1.38 -6.68
C ARG A 186 -24.41 -1.89 -8.08
N LYS A 187 -24.02 -3.16 -8.22
CA LYS A 187 -23.59 -3.81 -9.46
C LYS A 187 -22.49 -3.01 -10.19
N LEU A 188 -21.56 -2.45 -9.42
CA LEU A 188 -20.47 -1.66 -9.96
C LEU A 188 -19.32 -2.58 -10.41
N PRO A 189 -18.57 -2.19 -11.46
CA PRO A 189 -17.47 -3.00 -11.98
C PRO A 189 -16.33 -3.04 -10.97
N LEU A 190 -16.13 -4.19 -10.31
CA LEU A 190 -15.13 -4.39 -9.26
C LEU A 190 -13.69 -4.22 -9.75
N PHE A 191 -13.44 -4.49 -11.03
CA PHE A 191 -12.09 -4.54 -11.59
C PHE A 191 -11.52 -3.17 -11.99
N LEU A 192 -12.38 -2.17 -12.21
CA LEU A 192 -11.95 -0.80 -12.47
C LEU A 192 -11.70 0.00 -11.19
N LEU A 193 -12.26 -0.45 -10.07
CA LEU A 193 -12.28 0.28 -8.82
C LEU A 193 -10.96 0.14 -8.06
N VAL A 194 -10.39 1.28 -7.69
CA VAL A 194 -9.29 1.32 -6.72
C VAL A 194 -9.89 1.40 -5.32
N ILE A 195 -9.74 0.32 -4.55
CA ILE A 195 -10.11 0.32 -3.13
C ILE A 195 -8.87 0.60 -2.28
N ARG A 196 -8.92 1.68 -1.48
CA ARG A 196 -7.81 2.08 -0.62
C ARG A 196 -8.31 2.51 0.75
N LYS A 197 -7.56 2.14 1.79
CA LYS A 197 -7.75 2.71 3.12
C LYS A 197 -7.09 4.08 3.18
N ILE A 198 -7.85 5.08 3.59
CA ILE A 198 -7.38 6.45 3.74
C ILE A 198 -6.97 6.64 5.19
N GLU A 199 -5.69 6.47 5.47
CA GLU A 199 -5.12 6.66 6.79
C GLU A 199 -3.92 7.60 6.71
N ALA A 200 -3.69 8.35 7.78
CA ALA A 200 -2.48 9.14 7.88
C ALA A 200 -1.30 8.16 7.80
N GLU A 201 -0.46 8.31 6.79
CA GLU A 201 0.81 7.59 6.79
C GLU A 201 1.56 8.06 8.02
N THR A 202 1.94 7.12 8.90
CA THR A 202 3.04 7.40 9.82
C THR A 202 4.23 7.80 8.95
N PRO A 203 4.83 8.99 9.16
CA PRO A 203 5.98 9.39 8.39
C PRO A 203 7.03 8.27 8.43
N PRO A 204 7.78 8.06 7.33
CA PRO A 204 8.85 7.08 7.33
C PRO A 204 9.78 7.36 8.52
N LEU A 205 10.21 6.29 9.18
CA LEU A 205 11.14 6.41 10.30
C LEU A 205 12.42 7.10 9.80
N PRO A 206 12.95 8.09 10.54
CA PRO A 206 14.14 8.80 10.13
C PRO A 206 15.32 7.82 10.00
N SER A 207 16.15 8.04 8.99
CA SER A 207 17.40 7.30 8.80
C SER A 207 18.36 7.57 9.96
N ILE A 208 19.33 6.67 10.17
CA ILE A 208 20.34 6.89 11.22
C ILE A 208 21.13 8.17 10.92
N THR A 209 21.41 8.45 9.65
CA THR A 209 22.08 9.70 9.22
C THR A 209 21.32 10.97 9.60
N GLU A 210 19.98 10.95 9.59
CA GLU A 210 19.15 12.09 10.02
C GLU A 210 19.08 12.23 11.54
N LEU A 211 19.27 11.12 12.28
CA LEU A 211 19.23 11.09 13.74
C LEU A 211 20.58 11.48 14.38
N LEU A 212 21.72 11.14 13.77
CA LEU A 212 23.06 11.38 14.32
C LEU A 212 23.37 12.85 14.72
N PRO A 213 22.91 13.87 13.98
CA PRO A 213 23.14 15.27 14.37
C PRO A 213 22.26 15.75 15.51
N GLN A 214 21.28 14.95 15.95
CA GLN A 214 20.34 15.33 17.00
C GLN A 214 20.89 14.94 18.38
N GLU A 215 20.54 15.73 19.40
CA GLU A 215 20.84 15.42 20.79
C GLU A 215 19.87 14.38 21.37
N GLU A 216 20.26 13.70 22.44
CA GLU A 216 19.35 12.82 23.17
C GLU A 216 18.11 13.59 23.66
N SER A 217 16.95 12.96 23.52
CA SER A 217 15.66 13.54 23.85
C SER A 217 14.75 12.52 24.56
N ASP A 218 13.52 12.90 24.86
CA ASP A 218 12.51 11.97 25.33
C ASP A 218 12.15 10.86 24.34
N THR A 219 12.48 11.03 23.05
CA THR A 219 12.21 10.07 21.97
C THR A 219 13.45 9.57 21.23
N LEU A 220 14.66 10.00 21.59
CA LEU A 220 15.92 9.56 20.97
C LEU A 220 16.97 9.29 22.04
N GLU A 221 17.63 8.13 21.97
CA GLU A 221 18.71 7.74 22.88
C GLU A 221 19.84 7.04 22.12
N PHE A 222 21.08 7.31 22.51
CA PHE A 222 22.26 6.63 21.98
C PHE A 222 22.86 5.65 23.00
N LYS A 223 23.32 4.51 22.51
CA LYS A 223 24.11 3.53 23.27
C LYS A 223 25.31 3.09 22.45
N SER A 224 26.47 3.04 23.10
CA SER A 224 27.68 2.56 22.44
C SER A 224 27.57 1.08 22.07
N THR A 225 27.04 0.26 22.97
CA THR A 225 26.99 -1.20 22.82
C THR A 225 25.73 -1.76 23.49
N LEU A 226 25.33 -2.97 23.09
CA LEU A 226 24.25 -3.72 23.73
C LEU A 226 24.72 -4.43 25.01
N GLN A 227 25.94 -4.98 24.99
CA GLN A 227 26.42 -5.91 26.02
C GLN A 227 27.95 -5.92 26.20
N TRP A 228 28.71 -5.14 25.43
CA TRP A 228 30.16 -5.02 25.59
C TRP A 228 30.56 -3.78 26.39
N ASP A 229 31.16 -3.96 27.58
CA ASP A 229 31.71 -2.85 28.37
C ASP A 229 33.09 -2.48 27.81
N ILE A 230 33.16 -1.36 27.09
CA ILE A 230 34.39 -0.85 26.45
C ILE A 230 35.48 -0.53 27.47
N LYS A 231 35.12 -0.01 28.64
CA LYS A 231 36.08 0.43 29.67
C LYS A 231 36.70 -0.76 30.40
N LYS A 232 35.90 -1.81 30.64
CA LYS A 232 36.34 -3.03 31.33
C LYS A 232 36.78 -4.15 30.39
N SER A 233 36.62 -3.97 29.08
CA SER A 233 36.94 -4.94 28.02
C SER A 233 36.36 -6.34 28.29
N ARG A 234 35.08 -6.39 28.68
CA ARG A 234 34.38 -7.64 28.98
C ARG A 234 32.90 -7.52 28.67
N GLN A 235 32.24 -8.67 28.48
CA GLN A 235 30.78 -8.72 28.43
C GLN A 235 30.19 -8.22 29.76
N ASN A 236 29.16 -7.36 29.66
CA ASN A 236 28.40 -6.83 30.78
C ASN A 236 26.90 -6.95 30.50
N ASP A 237 26.25 -7.89 31.18
CA ASP A 237 24.81 -8.11 31.06
C ASP A 237 23.99 -6.95 31.65
N GLU A 238 24.57 -6.08 32.49
CA GLU A 238 23.91 -4.87 33.01
C GLU A 238 23.53 -3.91 31.86
N LEU A 239 24.37 -3.80 30.83
CA LEU A 239 24.11 -2.95 29.66
C LEU A 239 22.86 -3.40 28.89
N ARG A 240 22.58 -4.71 28.85
CA ARG A 240 21.35 -5.22 28.24
C ARG A 240 20.12 -4.68 28.96
N PHE A 241 20.17 -4.56 30.28
CA PHE A 241 19.06 -4.00 31.06
C PHE A 241 18.90 -2.50 30.87
N GLU A 242 19.98 -1.75 30.64
CA GLU A 242 19.91 -0.32 30.28
C GLU A 242 19.22 -0.13 28.92
N VAL A 243 19.61 -0.92 27.92
CA VAL A 243 18.97 -0.93 26.59
C VAL A 243 17.50 -1.28 26.70
N LEU A 244 17.17 -2.43 27.31
CA LEU A 244 15.78 -2.89 27.42
C LEU A 244 14.93 -1.96 28.29
N GLY A 245 15.50 -1.39 29.36
CA GLY A 245 14.85 -0.39 30.20
C GLY A 245 14.46 0.85 29.42
N THR A 246 15.30 1.28 28.48
CA THR A 246 15.01 2.41 27.59
C THR A 246 13.89 2.07 26.60
N LEU A 247 13.88 0.86 26.02
CA LEU A 247 12.77 0.42 25.17
C LEU A 247 11.43 0.43 25.93
N VAL A 248 11.41 -0.10 27.16
CA VAL A 248 10.23 -0.05 28.02
C VAL A 248 9.85 1.40 28.37
N GLY A 249 10.85 2.25 28.63
CA GLY A 249 10.67 3.68 28.85
C GLY A 249 9.96 4.38 27.69
N PHE A 250 10.39 4.11 26.45
CA PHE A 250 9.75 4.62 25.24
C PHE A 250 8.32 4.09 25.08
N MET A 251 8.09 2.78 25.27
CA MET A 251 6.75 2.18 25.19
C MET A 251 5.76 2.80 26.16
N ASN A 252 6.23 3.11 27.38
CA ASN A 252 5.41 3.72 28.43
C ASN A 252 5.24 5.23 28.28
N HIS A 253 5.89 5.85 27.29
CA HIS A 253 5.83 7.28 27.03
C HIS A 253 5.26 7.57 25.63
N GLU A 254 6.00 8.24 24.73
CA GLU A 254 5.51 8.61 23.39
C GLU A 254 6.02 7.69 22.27
N GLY A 255 6.79 6.66 22.61
CA GLY A 255 7.63 5.94 21.66
C GLY A 255 9.00 6.61 21.51
N GLY A 256 9.78 6.16 20.52
CA GLY A 256 11.10 6.71 20.24
C GLY A 256 12.01 5.75 19.49
N THR A 257 13.24 6.19 19.25
CA THR A 257 14.29 5.43 18.58
C THR A 257 15.50 5.31 19.49
N LEU A 258 15.99 4.08 19.70
CA LEU A 258 17.26 3.80 20.35
C LEU A 258 18.31 3.46 19.28
N LEU A 259 19.45 4.13 19.28
CA LEU A 259 20.58 3.81 18.41
C LEU A 259 21.66 3.05 19.19
N ILE A 260 22.13 1.91 18.67
CA ILE A 260 23.22 1.10 19.23
C ILE A 260 24.41 1.10 18.26
N GLY A 261 25.59 1.39 18.79
CA GLY A 261 26.83 1.53 18.03
C GLY A 261 27.32 2.98 17.94
N ILE A 262 26.80 3.88 18.77
CA ILE A 262 27.15 5.32 18.78
C ILE A 262 27.70 5.70 20.16
N GLN A 263 28.84 6.39 20.18
CA GLN A 263 29.48 6.85 21.42
C GLN A 263 28.82 8.12 21.96
N ASP A 264 29.12 8.46 23.23
CA ASP A 264 28.60 9.65 23.90
C ASP A 264 28.98 10.96 23.17
N ASP A 265 30.06 10.96 22.38
CA ASP A 265 30.51 12.09 21.54
C ASP A 265 29.94 12.06 20.11
N HIS A 266 28.91 11.23 19.88
CA HIS A 266 28.24 10.96 18.59
C HIS A 266 29.14 10.29 17.54
N SER A 267 30.34 9.86 17.90
CA SER A 267 31.19 9.13 16.97
C SER A 267 30.67 7.71 16.72
N VAL A 268 30.86 7.24 15.48
CA VAL A 268 30.38 5.94 15.02
C VAL A 268 31.30 4.84 15.54
N LEU A 269 30.84 4.08 16.54
CA LEU A 269 31.57 2.92 17.07
C LEU A 269 31.35 1.68 16.21
N GLY A 270 30.10 1.42 15.84
CA GLY A 270 29.64 0.20 15.16
C GLY A 270 29.23 -0.94 16.12
N LEU A 271 28.59 -1.97 15.58
CA LEU A 271 28.15 -3.17 16.30
C LEU A 271 29.26 -4.23 16.46
N GLU A 272 30.44 -4.02 15.88
CA GLU A 272 31.55 -4.98 15.91
C GLU A 272 31.92 -5.44 17.33
N PRO A 273 31.96 -4.58 18.38
CA PRO A 273 32.24 -5.05 19.74
C PRO A 273 31.23 -6.07 20.26
N ASP A 274 29.94 -5.90 19.96
CA ASP A 274 28.89 -6.83 20.36
C ASP A 274 28.88 -8.09 19.50
N LEU A 275 29.14 -7.97 18.18
CA LEU A 275 29.23 -9.11 17.26
C LEU A 275 30.40 -10.03 17.61
N ASN A 276 31.55 -9.47 17.98
CA ASN A 276 32.76 -10.23 18.31
C ASN A 276 32.55 -11.20 19.48
N ILE A 277 31.67 -10.88 20.43
CA ILE A 277 31.39 -11.75 21.57
C ILE A 277 30.31 -12.80 21.31
N LEU A 278 29.54 -12.69 20.22
CA LEU A 278 28.60 -13.75 19.82
C LEU A 278 29.31 -15.03 19.35
N GLY A 279 30.56 -14.90 18.90
CA GLY A 279 31.41 -16.00 18.45
C GLY A 279 31.81 -15.91 16.98
N GLN A 280 32.72 -16.79 16.56
CA GLN A 280 33.20 -16.81 15.17
C GLN A 280 32.08 -17.19 14.19
N GLY A 281 31.98 -16.43 13.09
CA GLY A 281 30.99 -16.66 12.03
C GLY A 281 29.60 -16.07 12.31
N LYS A 282 29.43 -15.39 13.45
CA LYS A 282 28.20 -14.68 13.79
C LYS A 282 28.10 -13.35 13.06
N ASN A 283 26.88 -12.99 12.65
CA ASN A 283 26.61 -11.84 11.80
C ASN A 283 25.47 -10.96 12.36
N LEU A 284 25.00 -10.00 11.56
CA LEU A 284 23.88 -9.13 11.91
C LEU A 284 22.59 -9.89 12.26
N ASP A 285 22.28 -10.98 11.56
CA ASP A 285 21.08 -11.76 11.82
C ASP A 285 21.13 -12.39 13.23
N ASP A 286 22.31 -12.86 13.64
CA ASP A 286 22.52 -13.38 15.00
C ASP A 286 22.36 -12.29 16.07
N PHE A 287 22.84 -11.07 15.82
CA PHE A 287 22.66 -9.94 16.73
C PHE A 287 21.17 -9.57 16.86
N GLN A 288 20.46 -9.48 15.73
CA GLN A 288 19.02 -9.23 15.72
C GLN A 288 18.26 -10.35 16.43
N GLN A 289 18.65 -11.61 16.25
CA GLN A 289 18.04 -12.75 16.94
C GLN A 289 18.27 -12.67 18.46
N LEU A 290 19.48 -12.34 18.92
CA LEU A 290 19.76 -12.11 20.33
C LEU A 290 18.84 -11.02 20.90
N LEU A 291 18.75 -9.88 20.22
CA LEU A 291 17.93 -8.75 20.65
C LEU A 291 16.44 -9.13 20.73
N ASN A 292 15.92 -9.82 19.72
CA ASN A 292 14.55 -10.34 19.71
C ASN A 292 14.28 -11.32 20.86
N ASN A 293 15.23 -12.20 21.17
CA ASN A 293 15.12 -13.13 22.30
C ASN A 293 15.11 -12.39 23.64
N LEU A 294 15.97 -11.38 23.80
CA LEU A 294 16.01 -10.54 25.00
C LEU A 294 14.68 -9.78 25.20
N ILE A 295 14.15 -9.16 24.14
CA ILE A 295 12.85 -8.49 24.16
C ILE A 295 11.74 -9.48 24.53
N SER A 296 11.69 -10.63 23.87
CA SER A 296 10.64 -11.63 24.09
C SER A 296 10.66 -12.21 25.50
N ASP A 297 11.85 -12.56 26.02
CA ASP A 297 11.98 -13.03 27.39
C ASP A 297 11.64 -11.91 28.39
N ARG A 298 12.23 -10.72 28.25
CA ARG A 298 12.26 -9.72 29.33
C ARG A 298 11.11 -8.73 29.30
N ILE A 299 10.58 -8.38 28.13
CA ILE A 299 9.48 -7.42 27.95
C ILE A 299 8.17 -8.18 27.67
N GLY A 300 8.24 -9.20 26.82
CA GLY A 300 7.13 -10.07 26.48
C GLY A 300 6.79 -10.03 24.99
N THR A 301 6.38 -11.19 24.46
CA THR A 301 6.10 -11.37 23.02
C THR A 301 4.92 -10.54 22.50
N ALA A 302 3.98 -10.17 23.37
CA ALA A 302 2.82 -9.33 23.01
C ALA A 302 3.23 -7.93 22.52
N PHE A 303 4.40 -7.42 22.95
CA PHE A 303 4.89 -6.09 22.58
C PHE A 303 5.83 -6.10 21.37
N ALA A 304 6.20 -7.28 20.85
CA ALA A 304 7.07 -7.39 19.67
C ALA A 304 6.56 -6.59 18.45
N PRO A 305 5.25 -6.53 18.13
CA PRO A 305 4.75 -5.73 17.01
C PRO A 305 4.98 -4.22 17.14
N LEU A 306 5.30 -3.73 18.34
CA LEU A 306 5.58 -2.31 18.60
C LEU A 306 7.06 -1.96 18.38
N ILE A 307 7.93 -2.95 18.16
CA ILE A 307 9.37 -2.76 18.01
C ILE A 307 9.77 -3.10 16.57
N LYS A 308 10.50 -2.19 15.93
CA LYS A 308 11.14 -2.42 14.63
C LYS A 308 12.64 -2.24 14.77
N ILE A 309 13.39 -3.30 14.48
CA ILE A 309 14.86 -3.31 14.48
C ILE A 309 15.34 -3.08 13.05
N ARG A 310 16.24 -2.13 12.86
CA ARG A 310 16.83 -1.73 11.58
C ARG A 310 18.35 -1.71 11.73
N VAL A 311 19.08 -1.99 10.67
CA VAL A 311 20.53 -1.81 10.64
C VAL A 311 20.89 -0.99 9.42
N GLU A 312 21.70 0.05 9.60
CA GLU A 312 22.24 0.86 8.51
C GLU A 312 23.77 0.87 8.60
N LYS A 313 24.42 1.07 7.44
CA LYS A 313 25.87 1.14 7.36
C LYS A 313 26.31 2.60 7.27
N ILE A 314 26.95 3.10 8.33
CA ILE A 314 27.46 4.47 8.42
C ILE A 314 28.98 4.40 8.55
N GLU A 315 29.71 5.14 7.72
CA GLU A 315 31.19 5.14 7.70
C GLU A 315 31.80 3.72 7.58
N GLY A 316 31.11 2.83 6.90
CA GLY A 316 31.55 1.44 6.72
C GLY A 316 31.27 0.51 7.91
N LYS A 317 30.67 1.01 8.99
CA LYS A 317 30.30 0.27 10.20
C LYS A 317 28.80 0.08 10.30
N GLU A 318 28.38 -1.02 10.91
CA GLU A 318 26.96 -1.34 11.08
C GLU A 318 26.43 -0.71 12.37
N ILE A 319 25.28 -0.03 12.29
CA ILE A 319 24.61 0.64 13.41
C ILE A 319 23.17 0.13 13.49
N CYS A 320 22.72 -0.23 14.69
CA CYS A 320 21.36 -0.71 14.93
C CYS A 320 20.46 0.43 15.37
N ALA A 321 19.30 0.59 14.74
CA ALA A 321 18.20 1.42 15.21
C ALA A 321 17.05 0.54 15.70
N ILE A 322 16.52 0.84 16.88
CA ILE A 322 15.35 0.17 17.44
C ILE A 322 14.24 1.21 17.60
N ASP A 323 13.29 1.19 16.68
CA ASP A 323 12.14 2.08 16.68
C ASP A 323 10.99 1.46 17.48
N VAL A 324 10.45 2.21 18.43
CA VAL A 324 9.48 1.76 19.42
C VAL A 324 8.23 2.63 19.36
N LYS A 325 7.07 2.01 19.22
CA LYS A 325 5.77 2.68 19.35
C LYS A 325 5.30 2.72 20.80
N ARG A 326 4.55 3.76 21.17
CA ARG A 326 3.81 3.80 22.46
C ARG A 326 2.91 2.57 22.59
N ALA A 327 2.93 1.93 23.75
CA ALA A 327 2.07 0.81 24.06
C ALA A 327 0.68 1.27 24.52
N ALA A 328 -0.34 0.53 24.09
CA ALA A 328 -1.74 0.76 24.51
C ALA A 328 -2.00 0.31 25.96
N GLU A 329 -1.06 -0.39 26.58
CA GLU A 329 -1.11 -0.84 27.97
C GLU A 329 0.27 -0.68 28.66
N PRO A 330 0.34 -0.63 30.00
CA PRO A 330 1.59 -0.48 30.74
C PRO A 330 2.55 -1.66 30.52
N VAL A 331 3.82 -1.35 30.20
CA VAL A 331 4.88 -2.33 29.94
C VAL A 331 5.85 -2.40 31.11
N PHE A 332 6.27 -3.61 31.46
CA PHE A 332 7.22 -3.86 32.55
C PHE A 332 8.41 -4.66 32.05
N LEU A 333 9.60 -4.30 32.52
CA LEU A 333 10.83 -5.08 32.28
C LEU A 333 11.00 -6.12 33.38
N ALA A 334 11.18 -7.38 33.00
CA ALA A 334 11.45 -8.45 33.95
C ALA A 334 12.95 -8.60 34.23
N VAL A 335 13.38 -8.29 35.45
CA VAL A 335 14.78 -8.31 35.89
C VAL A 335 14.97 -9.43 36.93
N GLN A 336 16.14 -10.05 36.93
CA GLN A 336 16.50 -11.07 37.91
C GLN A 336 17.16 -10.39 39.12
N GLU A 337 16.55 -10.49 40.30
CA GLU A 337 17.12 -10.03 41.57
C GLU A 337 17.30 -11.23 42.51
N GLY A 338 18.54 -11.70 42.60
CA GLY A 338 18.87 -12.96 43.28
C GLY A 338 18.13 -14.14 42.64
N LYS A 339 17.27 -14.81 43.42
CA LYS A 339 16.47 -15.96 42.95
C LYS A 339 15.10 -15.56 42.39
N GLN A 340 14.69 -14.31 42.54
CA GLN A 340 13.36 -13.85 42.14
C GLN A 340 13.42 -13.06 40.83
N ARG A 341 12.37 -13.21 40.03
CA ARG A 341 12.16 -12.41 38.83
C ARG A 341 11.17 -11.30 39.18
N VAL A 342 11.66 -10.06 39.20
CA VAL A 342 10.88 -8.87 39.55
C VAL A 342 10.50 -8.09 38.30
N LYS A 343 9.34 -7.43 38.31
CA LYS A 343 8.90 -6.55 37.23
C LYS A 343 9.17 -5.10 37.60
N LYS A 344 9.91 -4.40 36.74
CA LYS A 344 10.29 -3.00 36.91
C LYS A 344 9.59 -2.12 35.88
N PHE A 345 9.10 -0.97 36.31
CA PHE A 345 8.41 -0.02 35.44
C PHE A 345 9.32 1.17 35.15
N TYR A 346 9.57 1.42 33.86
CA TYR A 346 10.41 2.51 33.39
C TYR A 346 9.58 3.50 32.58
N THR A 347 9.87 4.79 32.71
CA THR A 347 9.32 5.88 31.87
C THR A 347 10.44 6.83 31.44
N ARG A 348 10.25 7.52 30.33
CA ARG A 348 11.09 8.68 29.97
C ARG A 348 10.72 9.90 30.80
N GLN A 349 11.72 10.71 31.14
CA GLN A 349 11.60 12.04 31.72
C GLN A 349 12.72 12.91 31.13
N GLY A 350 12.41 13.69 30.10
CA GLY A 350 13.44 14.31 29.25
C GLY A 350 14.30 13.22 28.59
N ASN A 351 15.62 13.46 28.52
CA ASN A 351 16.58 12.50 27.96
C ASN A 351 16.99 11.36 28.93
N THR A 352 16.24 11.11 30.00
CA THR A 352 16.59 10.06 30.98
C THR A 352 15.51 9.00 31.11
N THR A 353 15.93 7.74 31.26
CA THR A 353 15.05 6.61 31.59
C THR A 353 15.01 6.42 33.10
N ARG A 354 13.84 6.61 33.71
CA ARG A 354 13.65 6.54 35.17
C ARG A 354 12.89 5.29 35.59
N LEU A 355 13.44 4.57 36.56
CA LEU A 355 12.73 3.53 37.31
C LEU A 355 11.78 4.18 38.31
N LEU A 356 10.48 3.87 38.23
CA LEU A 356 9.50 4.31 39.20
C LEU A 356 9.32 3.29 40.32
N ASP A 357 9.09 3.77 41.53
CA ASP A 357 8.64 2.91 42.63
C ASP A 357 7.16 2.51 42.45
N VAL A 358 6.65 1.68 43.36
CA VAL A 358 5.28 1.14 43.28
C VAL A 358 4.21 2.23 43.31
N GLU A 359 4.39 3.24 44.16
CA GLU A 359 3.42 4.33 44.33
C GLU A 359 3.40 5.24 43.09
N GLN A 360 4.59 5.63 42.63
CA GLN A 360 4.77 6.41 41.41
C GLN A 360 4.24 5.68 40.18
N THR A 361 4.51 4.38 40.07
CA THR A 361 4.01 3.54 38.96
C THR A 361 2.49 3.53 38.92
N HIS A 362 1.83 3.26 40.07
CA HIS A 362 0.38 3.25 40.13
C HIS A 362 -0.23 4.62 39.76
N HIS A 363 0.36 5.70 40.26
CA HIS A 363 -0.07 7.05 39.92
C HIS A 363 0.11 7.35 38.42
N TYR A 364 1.28 7.03 37.86
CA TYR A 364 1.60 7.27 36.46
C TYR A 364 0.68 6.47 35.53
N ILE A 365 0.45 5.19 35.82
CA ILE A 365 -0.42 4.33 35.01
C ILE A 365 -1.83 4.91 34.92
N ARG A 366 -2.40 5.33 36.06
CA ARG A 366 -3.75 5.92 36.14
C ARG A 366 -3.90 7.20 35.32
N LEU A 367 -2.82 7.96 35.13
CA LEU A 367 -2.84 9.19 34.34
C LEU A 367 -2.68 8.93 32.84
N ASN A 368 -1.97 7.87 32.46
CA ASN A 368 -1.51 7.64 31.09
C ASN A 368 -2.28 6.54 30.33
N TRP A 369 -3.01 5.69 31.05
CA TRP A 369 -3.88 4.65 30.50
C TRP A 369 -5.22 4.66 31.24
N LYS A 370 -6.32 4.50 30.50
CA LYS A 370 -7.70 4.53 31.00
C LYS A 370 -8.28 3.14 31.12
#